data_AF-A0A7C1JFM0-F1
#
_entry.id   AF-A0A7C1JFM0-F1
#
_cell.length_a   1.000
_cell.length_b   1.000
_cell.length_c   1.000
_cell.angle_alpha   90.00
_cell.angle_beta   90.00
_cell.angle_gamma   90.00
#
_symmetry.space_group_name_H-M   'P 1'
#
loop_
_entity.id
_entity.type
_entity.pdbx_description
1 polymer ?
#
loop_
_entity_poly.entity_id
_entity_poly.type
_entity_poly.pdbx_seq_one_letter_code
_entity_poly.pdbx_strand_id
1 'polypeptide(L)'
;MATDSRTWFYTTPAPRPYFIEERVNHTLWKNRLAGIHMVCTRAEAPIKMEGRWRNEMPVTFEWQPGKWFILRMGEESKELIGVMRQVLMMRPALMYQDSDGMYVVEWHTDGGEARWREVQGKPQYQGARRLRKPAAE
;
A
#
# COMPACT_ATOMS: atom_id res chain seq x y z
N MET A 1 -19.58 9.94 -9.69
CA MET A 1 -18.27 10.32 -9.11
C MET A 1 -17.25 9.27 -9.50
N ALA A 2 -16.11 9.66 -10.08
CA ALA A 2 -15.04 8.71 -10.38
C ALA A 2 -14.36 8.29 -9.07
N THR A 3 -14.13 7.00 -8.88
CA THR A 3 -13.37 6.46 -7.75
C THR A 3 -11.88 6.68 -8.00
N ASP A 4 -11.22 7.41 -7.10
CA ASP A 4 -9.78 7.58 -7.05
C ASP A 4 -9.28 7.50 -5.60
N SER A 5 -7.97 7.63 -5.39
CA SER A 5 -7.34 7.59 -4.06
C SER A 5 -7.87 8.63 -3.08
N ARG A 6 -8.44 9.75 -3.55
CA ARG A 6 -9.06 10.75 -2.65
C ARG A 6 -10.26 10.19 -1.92
N THR A 7 -10.88 9.15 -2.47
CA THR A 7 -12.12 8.57 -1.94
C THR A 7 -11.90 7.41 -0.96
N TRP A 8 -10.67 6.91 -0.81
CA TRP A 8 -10.38 5.78 0.07
C TRP A 8 -9.03 5.85 0.80
N PHE A 9 -8.03 6.55 0.24
CA PHE A 9 -6.74 6.77 0.90
C PHE A 9 -6.72 8.11 1.63
N TYR A 10 -7.00 9.23 0.95
CA TYR A 10 -6.92 10.56 1.60
C TYR A 10 -8.14 10.92 2.45
N THR A 11 -9.22 10.16 2.30
CA THR A 11 -10.44 10.30 3.10
C THR A 11 -10.78 8.94 3.69
N THR A 12 -11.29 8.90 4.91
CA THR A 12 -11.79 7.68 5.52
C THR A 12 -13.07 7.24 4.80
N PRO A 13 -13.08 6.10 4.09
CA PRO A 13 -14.30 5.58 3.51
C PRO A 13 -15.27 5.13 4.61
N ALA A 14 -16.55 5.01 4.29
CA ALA A 14 -17.49 4.35 5.19
C ALA A 14 -16.99 2.92 5.50
N PRO A 15 -17.01 2.47 6.76
CA PRO A 15 -16.45 1.17 7.17
C PRO A 15 -17.38 0.02 6.78
N ARG A 16 -17.64 -0.12 5.47
CA ARG A 16 -18.43 -1.17 4.86
C ARG A 16 -17.55 -1.88 3.84
N PRO A 17 -17.21 -3.17 4.03
CA PRO A 17 -16.27 -3.91 3.17
C PRO A 17 -16.55 -3.71 1.68
N TYR A 18 -17.79 -3.95 1.26
CA TYR A 18 -18.22 -3.79 -0.14
C TYR A 18 -17.94 -2.39 -0.72
N PHE A 19 -18.16 -1.32 0.04
CA PHE A 19 -17.90 0.04 -0.45
C PHE A 19 -16.41 0.36 -0.59
N ILE A 20 -15.59 -0.26 0.26
CA ILE A 20 -14.13 -0.13 0.19
C ILE A 20 -13.61 -0.90 -1.04
N GLU A 21 -14.09 -2.14 -1.22
CA GLU A 21 -13.77 -3.00 -2.37
C GLU A 21 -14.06 -2.32 -3.69
N GLU A 22 -15.29 -1.83 -3.88
CA GLU A 22 -15.70 -1.12 -5.11
C GLU A 22 -14.77 0.07 -5.40
N ARG A 23 -14.47 0.90 -4.40
CA ARG A 23 -13.61 2.08 -4.58
C ARG A 23 -12.18 1.70 -4.94
N VAL A 24 -11.60 0.74 -4.24
CA VAL A 24 -10.21 0.33 -4.44
C VAL A 24 -10.08 -0.42 -5.77
N ASN A 25 -10.90 -1.44 -6.01
CA ASN A 25 -10.84 -2.24 -7.23
C ASN A 25 -11.09 -1.38 -8.49
N HIS A 26 -12.10 -0.51 -8.50
CA HIS A 26 -12.32 0.39 -9.64
C HIS A 26 -11.15 1.37 -9.83
N THR A 27 -10.51 1.83 -8.76
CA THR A 27 -9.29 2.64 -8.86
C THR A 27 -8.17 1.83 -9.54
N LEU A 28 -7.94 0.59 -9.13
CA LEU A 28 -6.88 -0.27 -9.70
C LEU A 28 -7.14 -0.59 -11.18
N TRP A 29 -8.37 -0.97 -11.53
CA TRP A 29 -8.75 -1.30 -12.91
C TRP A 29 -8.61 -0.09 -13.83
N LYS A 30 -9.03 1.09 -13.38
CA LYS A 30 -8.83 2.35 -14.13
C LYS A 30 -7.35 2.68 -14.36
N ASN A 31 -6.47 2.21 -13.47
CA ASN A 31 -5.02 2.38 -13.57
C ASN A 31 -4.30 1.13 -14.13
N ARG A 32 -5.00 0.37 -14.99
CA ARG A 32 -4.47 -0.76 -15.79
C ARG A 32 -4.10 -2.03 -14.99
N LEU A 33 -4.48 -2.14 -13.73
CA LEU A 33 -4.37 -3.38 -12.96
C LEU A 33 -5.67 -4.20 -13.06
N ALA A 34 -6.19 -4.43 -14.26
CA ALA A 34 -7.49 -5.10 -14.45
C ALA A 34 -7.52 -6.57 -13.97
N GLY A 35 -6.36 -7.22 -13.87
CA GLY A 35 -6.26 -8.63 -13.44
C GLY A 35 -6.16 -8.83 -11.92
N ILE A 36 -6.27 -7.77 -11.11
CA ILE A 36 -6.27 -7.88 -9.65
C ILE A 36 -7.69 -7.67 -9.12
N HIS A 37 -8.07 -8.46 -8.13
CA HIS A 37 -9.28 -8.25 -7.35
C HIS A 37 -8.91 -8.33 -5.87
N MET A 38 -9.15 -7.23 -5.15
CA MET A 38 -8.88 -7.10 -3.72
C MET A 38 -10.16 -7.30 -2.93
N VAL A 39 -10.09 -8.08 -1.86
CA VAL A 39 -11.17 -8.35 -0.90
C VAL A 39 -10.84 -7.67 0.42
N CYS A 40 -11.80 -6.97 1.01
CA CYS A 40 -11.62 -6.25 2.26
C CYS A 40 -11.74 -7.20 3.47
N THR A 41 -10.61 -7.44 4.14
CA THR A 41 -10.53 -8.31 5.33
C THR A 41 -10.68 -7.52 6.64
N ARG A 42 -10.43 -6.20 6.62
CA ARG A 42 -10.69 -5.29 7.76
C ARG A 42 -11.14 -3.92 7.25
N ALA A 43 -12.39 -3.55 7.52
CA ALA A 43 -12.98 -2.29 7.03
C ALA A 43 -12.71 -1.06 7.93
N GLU A 44 -12.23 -1.27 9.15
CA GLU A 44 -11.84 -0.22 10.09
C GLU A 44 -10.36 0.12 9.96
N ALA A 45 -10.00 1.37 10.26
CA ALA A 45 -8.62 1.82 10.16
C ALA A 45 -7.71 1.17 11.23
N PRO A 46 -6.51 0.67 10.86
CA PRO A 46 -5.97 0.63 9.50
C PRO A 46 -6.71 -0.39 8.62
N ILE A 47 -7.19 0.02 7.45
CA ILE A 47 -7.98 -0.83 6.57
C ILE A 47 -7.06 -1.90 5.96
N LYS A 48 -7.55 -3.14 5.83
CA LYS A 48 -6.81 -4.24 5.20
C LYS A 48 -7.59 -4.85 4.04
N MET A 49 -6.89 -5.12 2.96
CA MET A 49 -7.39 -5.88 1.83
C MET A 49 -6.36 -6.89 1.35
N GLU A 50 -6.84 -7.99 0.81
CA GLU A 50 -6.02 -9.08 0.29
C GLU A 50 -6.48 -9.46 -1.12
N GLY A 51 -5.55 -9.89 -1.95
CA GLY A 51 -5.83 -10.32 -3.30
C GLY A 51 -4.68 -11.16 -3.85
N ARG A 52 -4.82 -11.55 -5.12
CA ARG A 52 -3.78 -12.26 -5.85
C ARG A 52 -3.47 -11.54 -7.14
N TRP A 53 -2.19 -11.46 -7.46
CA TRP A 53 -1.68 -10.94 -8.73
C TRP A 53 -1.02 -12.07 -9.50
N ARG A 54 -0.88 -11.92 -10.82
CA ARG A 54 -0.25 -12.85 -11.79
C ARG A 54 0.43 -14.09 -11.17
N ASN A 55 0.04 -15.28 -11.61
CA ASN A 55 0.51 -16.56 -11.08
C ASN A 55 0.20 -16.76 -9.59
N GLU A 56 -0.97 -16.29 -9.14
CA GLU A 56 -1.44 -16.46 -7.76
C GLU A 56 -0.55 -15.83 -6.67
N MET A 57 0.34 -14.90 -7.05
CA MET A 57 1.20 -14.19 -6.10
C MET A 57 0.34 -13.44 -5.07
N PRO A 58 0.53 -13.68 -3.76
CA PRO A 58 -0.24 -12.99 -2.73
C PRO A 58 0.09 -11.49 -2.71
N VAL A 59 -0.96 -10.68 -2.57
CA VAL A 59 -0.87 -9.23 -2.42
C VAL A 59 -1.74 -8.77 -1.27
N THR A 60 -1.18 -7.94 -0.39
CA THR A 60 -1.92 -7.34 0.73
C THR A 60 -1.75 -5.84 0.70
N PHE A 61 -2.86 -5.13 0.85
CA PHE A 61 -2.89 -3.70 1.10
C PHE A 61 -3.27 -3.47 2.55
N GLU A 62 -2.54 -2.61 3.23
CA GLU A 62 -2.91 -2.10 4.55
C GLU A 62 -2.68 -0.60 4.58
N TRP A 63 -3.65 0.18 5.07
CA TRP A 63 -3.46 1.62 5.13
C TRP A 63 -4.23 2.29 6.25
N GLN A 64 -3.65 3.37 6.74
CA GLN A 64 -4.33 4.34 7.59
C GLN A 64 -4.74 5.53 6.73
N PRO A 65 -6.04 5.83 6.57
CA PRO A 65 -6.48 6.96 5.77
C PRO A 65 -5.78 8.26 6.15
N GLY A 66 -5.29 8.97 5.15
CA GLY A 66 -4.58 10.24 5.26
C GLY A 66 -3.15 10.16 5.82
N LYS A 67 -2.65 8.97 6.20
CA LYS A 67 -1.35 8.84 6.86
C LYS A 67 -0.35 8.01 6.04
N TRP A 68 -0.65 6.73 5.82
CA TRP A 68 0.30 5.79 5.22
C TRP A 68 -0.40 4.64 4.53
N PHE A 69 0.29 4.04 3.56
CA PHE A 69 -0.14 2.85 2.80
C PHE A 69 1.01 1.85 2.71
N ILE A 70 0.73 0.58 2.93
CA ILE A 70 1.67 -0.53 2.88
C ILE A 70 1.18 -1.53 1.82
N LEU A 71 2.06 -1.84 0.89
CA LEU A 71 1.93 -2.92 -0.08
C LEU A 71 2.82 -4.08 0.36
N ARG A 72 2.25 -5.27 0.54
CA ARG A 72 3.00 -6.53 0.70
C ARG A 72 2.74 -7.43 -0.48
N MET A 73 3.78 -8.07 -1.00
CA MET A 73 3.72 -8.95 -2.17
C MET A 73 4.63 -10.16 -1.95
N GLY A 74 4.29 -11.31 -2.53
CA GLY A 74 5.14 -12.51 -2.46
C GLY A 74 6.54 -12.30 -3.08
N GLU A 75 6.64 -11.45 -4.11
CA GLU A 75 7.89 -11.01 -4.72
C GLU A 75 7.79 -9.55 -5.18
N GLU A 76 8.93 -8.95 -5.57
CA GLU A 76 8.94 -7.56 -6.05
C GLU A 76 8.17 -7.44 -7.38
N SER A 77 7.09 -6.65 -7.41
CA SER A 77 6.40 -6.27 -8.63
C SER A 77 6.55 -4.78 -8.93
N LYS A 78 7.43 -4.44 -9.86
CA LYS A 78 7.63 -3.05 -10.32
C LYS A 78 6.37 -2.41 -10.90
N GLU A 79 5.49 -3.23 -11.49
CA GLU A 79 4.21 -2.80 -12.03
C GLU A 79 3.25 -2.35 -10.93
N LEU A 80 3.04 -3.18 -9.89
CA LEU A 80 2.20 -2.81 -8.74
C LEU A 80 2.75 -1.57 -8.03
N ILE A 81 4.06 -1.52 -7.77
CA ILE A 81 4.71 -0.37 -7.14
C ILE A 81 4.53 0.90 -7.99
N GLY A 82 4.73 0.79 -9.31
CA GLY A 82 4.61 1.90 -10.25
C GLY A 82 3.18 2.45 -10.32
N VAL A 83 2.18 1.57 -10.41
CA VAL A 83 0.78 1.98 -10.41
C VAL A 83 0.37 2.58 -9.06
N MET A 84 0.74 1.96 -7.94
CA MET A 84 0.38 2.49 -6.62
C MET A 84 1.02 3.86 -6.36
N ARG A 85 2.25 4.11 -6.84
CA ARG A 85 2.85 5.45 -6.84
C ARG A 85 1.99 6.48 -7.58
N GLN A 86 1.40 6.12 -8.72
CA GLN A 86 0.54 7.01 -9.51
C GLN A 86 -0.80 7.24 -8.81
N VAL A 87 -1.44 6.16 -8.35
CA VAL A 87 -2.72 6.18 -7.63
C VAL A 87 -2.62 7.04 -6.38
N LEU A 88 -1.59 6.80 -5.56
CA LEU A 88 -1.37 7.53 -4.31
C LEU A 88 -0.75 8.91 -4.52
N MET A 89 -0.42 9.31 -5.76
CA MET A 89 0.25 10.57 -6.09
C MET A 89 1.46 10.87 -5.18
N MET A 90 2.14 9.82 -4.73
CA MET A 90 3.15 9.86 -3.69
C MET A 90 4.28 8.90 -4.03
N ARG A 91 5.53 9.32 -3.79
CA ARG A 91 6.68 8.43 -3.96
C ARG A 91 6.77 7.44 -2.79
N PRO A 92 7.19 6.18 -3.04
CA PRO A 92 7.51 5.24 -1.97
C PRO A 92 8.55 5.83 -1.00
N ALA A 93 8.41 5.51 0.28
CA ALA A 93 9.29 5.99 1.35
C ALA A 93 10.25 4.89 1.84
N LEU A 94 9.77 3.65 1.96
CA LEU A 94 10.55 2.50 2.44
C LEU A 94 10.32 1.28 1.56
N MET A 95 11.32 0.39 1.51
CA MET A 95 11.17 -0.99 1.06
C MET A 95 12.03 -1.94 1.90
N TYR A 96 11.56 -3.17 2.08
CA TYR A 96 12.23 -4.23 2.83
C TYR A 96 11.53 -5.57 2.61
N GLN A 97 12.08 -6.67 3.14
CA GLN A 97 11.36 -7.93 3.35
C GLN A 97 10.98 -8.05 4.82
N ASP A 98 9.73 -8.44 5.13
CA ASP A 98 9.28 -8.64 6.51
C ASP A 98 9.58 -10.06 7.02
N SER A 99 9.12 -10.36 8.24
CA SER A 99 9.32 -11.65 8.90
C SER A 99 8.63 -12.81 8.19
N ASP A 100 7.59 -12.52 7.39
CA ASP A 100 6.84 -13.52 6.64
C ASP A 100 7.46 -13.76 5.25
N GLY A 101 8.61 -13.11 4.97
CA GLY A 101 9.31 -13.18 3.69
C GLY A 101 8.66 -12.34 2.59
N MET A 102 7.64 -11.54 2.92
CA MET A 102 6.93 -10.73 1.94
C MET A 102 7.75 -9.50 1.56
N TYR A 103 7.75 -9.16 0.28
CA TYR A 103 8.32 -7.91 -0.22
C TYR A 103 7.39 -6.74 0.12
N VAL A 104 7.89 -5.80 0.91
CA VAL A 104 7.12 -4.68 1.45
C VAL A 104 7.57 -3.37 0.83
N VAL A 105 6.61 -2.56 0.40
CA VAL A 105 6.82 -1.16 0.00
C VAL A 105 5.82 -0.29 0.74
N GLU A 106 6.32 0.78 1.35
CA GLU A 106 5.49 1.69 2.14
C GLU A 106 5.52 3.11 1.59
N TRP A 107 4.38 3.78 1.66
CA TRP A 107 4.17 5.19 1.35
C TRP A 107 3.69 5.90 2.61
N HIS A 108 4.31 7.02 2.94
CA HIS A 108 3.96 7.79 4.13
C HIS A 108 3.92 9.28 3.81
N THR A 109 2.88 9.94 4.29
CA THR A 109 2.68 11.39 4.09
C THR A 109 3.75 12.24 4.77
N ASP A 110 4.33 11.75 5.87
CA ASP A 110 5.47 12.35 6.59
C ASP A 110 6.84 12.00 5.98
N GLY A 111 6.86 11.27 4.85
CA GLY A 111 8.11 10.81 4.22
C GLY A 111 8.76 9.60 4.91
N GLY A 112 8.08 8.97 5.87
CA GLY A 112 8.45 7.69 6.47
C GLY A 112 9.52 7.79 7.55
N GLU A 113 9.71 8.97 8.16
CA GLU A 113 10.77 9.16 9.15
C GLU A 113 10.51 8.39 10.44
N ALA A 114 9.31 8.53 11.03
CA ALA A 114 8.94 7.80 12.24
C ALA A 114 9.05 6.30 12.00
N ARG A 115 8.54 5.85 10.85
CA ARG A 115 8.56 4.45 10.46
C ARG A 115 9.97 3.92 10.19
N TRP A 116 10.87 4.72 9.61
CA TRP A 116 12.26 4.33 9.42
C TRP A 116 12.96 4.05 10.75
N ARG A 117 12.71 4.86 11.79
CA ARG A 117 13.25 4.61 13.14
C ARG A 117 12.73 3.30 13.75
N GLU A 118 11.52 2.90 13.41
CA GLU A 118 10.95 1.63 13.86
C GLU A 118 11.52 0.41 13.12
N VAL A 119 11.95 0.57 11.88
CA VAL A 119 12.40 -0.53 11.00
C VAL A 119 13.92 -0.71 11.04
N GLN A 120 14.67 0.39 11.08
CA GLN A 120 16.13 0.35 10.99
C GLN A 120 16.74 -0.45 12.14
N GLY A 121 17.63 -1.39 11.79
CA GLY A 121 18.39 -2.17 12.77
C GLY A 121 17.61 -3.31 13.42
N LYS A 122 16.35 -3.55 13.05
CA LYS A 122 15.58 -4.69 13.56
C LYS A 122 15.75 -5.91 12.63
N PRO A 123 16.14 -7.09 13.17
CA PRO A 123 16.36 -8.30 12.36
C PRO A 123 15.14 -8.79 11.60
N GLN A 124 13.93 -8.48 12.08
CA GLN A 124 12.66 -8.83 11.44
C GLN A 124 12.43 -8.13 10.09
N TYR A 125 13.24 -7.13 9.73
CA TYR A 125 13.15 -6.42 8.46
C TYR A 125 14.47 -6.58 7.69
N GLN A 126 14.45 -7.42 6.66
CA GLN A 126 15.64 -7.71 5.86
C GLN A 126 15.78 -6.71 4.72
N GLY A 127 17.03 -6.32 4.43
CA GLY A 127 17.33 -5.44 3.30
C GLY A 127 16.61 -4.08 3.35
N ALA A 128 16.36 -3.54 4.55
CA ALA A 128 15.59 -2.31 4.68
C ALA A 128 16.29 -1.11 4.07
N ARG A 129 15.58 -0.42 3.17
CA ARG A 129 16.07 0.75 2.44
C ARG A 129 15.10 1.90 2.54
N ARG A 130 15.64 3.07 2.86
CA ARG A 130 14.93 4.34 2.77
C ARG A 130 15.05 4.89 1.35
N LEU A 131 13.92 5.13 0.70
CA LEU A 131 13.84 5.59 -0.69
C LEU A 131 13.74 7.12 -0.80
N ARG A 132 13.34 7.78 0.29
CA ARG A 132 13.20 9.24 0.35
C ARG A 132 13.88 9.78 1.61
N LYS A 133 14.74 10.80 1.46
CA LYS A 133 15.16 11.64 2.59
C LYS A 133 13.97 12.54 3.01
N PRO A 134 13.78 12.85 4.30
CA PRO A 134 12.71 13.75 4.71
C PRO A 134 12.88 15.07 3.95
N ALA A 135 11.78 15.70 3.54
CA ALA A 135 11.88 17.05 3.01
C ALA A 135 12.48 17.91 4.12
N ALA A 136 13.58 18.61 3.83
CA ALA A 136 14.05 19.64 4.73
C ALA A 136 12.96 20.71 4.80
N GLU A 137 12.50 21.02 6.00
CA GLU A 137 11.67 22.21 6.27
C GLU A 137 12.43 23.49 5.93
#